data_AF-A0A836VSB9-F1
#
_entry.id   AF-A0A836VSB9-F1
#
_cell.length_a   1.000
_cell.length_b   1.000
_cell.length_c   1.000
_cell.angle_alpha   90.00
_cell.angle_beta   90.00
_cell.angle_gamma   90.00
#
_symmetry.space_group_name_H-M   'P 1'
#
loop_
_entity.id
_entity.type
_entity.pdbx_description
1 polymer ?
#
loop_
_entity_poly.entity_id
_entity_poly.type
_entity_poly.pdbx_seq_one_letter_code
_entity_poly.pdbx_strand_id
1 'polypeptide(L)'
;ACLCVKEGFAILVIALGVFAGFRRRSPALAATLVALGVGWGIGVAKVYYPLVVGQPFPHYGRYADVLANGLIGIPGGLVRRIAASFGAYYTWTTVVLVFLPVGFLAFFAPSAFFCLAFVPLLEQLSSNYIGQRILKGHYPMGVVAGVMIASVYGYGRAFGRRPLSSRSRRGAFWFVASSTLLSALFLGQPPFERHYQIATHYDFRRHVRLMSQLFRPCAWRRTAHDRILHAFRVLIPRQRSVMAQNSLGAYFTQREELYEIRRNVYPDFFLFDARTRRGHTDPRRFNAVWNDVIRRSDYELFFAEDGFYFFCRKGLWTEVYERAERLGTETGEAIYRRIADSIRRVVLETEKRK
;
A
#
# COMPACT_ATOMS: atom_id res chain seq x y z
N ALA A 1 4.12 21.19 8.37
CA ALA A 1 3.53 19.98 7.79
C ALA A 1 3.92 19.88 6.31
N CYS A 2 4.98 19.15 5.98
CA CYS A 2 5.26 18.83 4.58
C CYS A 2 4.18 17.86 4.09
N LEU A 3 3.34 18.28 3.15
CA LEU A 3 2.53 17.37 2.36
C LEU A 3 3.49 16.40 1.67
N CYS A 4 3.67 15.20 2.23
CA CYS A 4 4.37 14.11 1.58
C CYS A 4 3.55 13.67 0.37
N VAL A 5 3.75 14.36 -0.76
CA VAL A 5 3.18 13.98 -2.04
C VAL A 5 3.77 12.63 -2.42
N LYS A 6 2.91 11.62 -2.47
CA LYS A 6 3.30 10.26 -2.84
C LYS A 6 4.04 10.27 -4.19
N GLU A 7 5.10 9.48 -4.29
CA GLU A 7 6.06 9.46 -5.39
C GLU A 7 5.45 9.40 -6.82
N GLY A 8 4.30 8.75 -6.99
CA GLY A 8 3.61 8.65 -8.28
C GLY A 8 2.91 9.92 -8.77
N PHE A 9 2.68 10.92 -7.92
CA PHE A 9 1.98 12.15 -8.32
C PHE A 9 2.79 13.02 -9.28
N ALA A 10 4.12 12.87 -9.33
CA ALA A 10 4.98 13.57 -10.30
C ALA A 10 4.46 13.40 -11.74
N ILE A 11 4.03 12.18 -12.09
CA ILE A 11 3.51 11.84 -13.43
C ILE A 11 2.23 12.64 -13.72
N LEU A 12 1.32 12.75 -12.75
CA LEU A 12 0.08 13.49 -12.91
C LEU A 12 0.33 15.00 -13.06
N VAL A 13 1.30 15.56 -12.31
CA VAL A 13 1.67 16.97 -12.43
C VAL A 13 2.28 17.26 -13.81
N ILE A 14 3.15 16.39 -14.32
CA ILE A 14 3.70 16.50 -15.68
C ILE A 14 2.58 16.44 -16.72
N ALA A 15 1.68 15.45 -16.60
CA ALA A 15 0.51 15.30 -17.46
C ALA A 15 -0.37 16.56 -17.50
N LEU A 16 -0.62 17.19 -16.34
CA LEU A 16 -1.35 18.44 -16.23
C LEU A 16 -0.61 19.61 -16.91
N GLY A 17 0.71 19.68 -16.76
CA GLY A 17 1.54 20.68 -17.45
C GLY A 17 1.46 20.55 -18.97
N VAL A 18 1.64 19.34 -19.49
CA VAL A 18 1.50 19.03 -20.93
C VAL A 18 0.10 19.41 -21.43
N PHE A 19 -0.94 19.04 -20.68
CA PHE A 19 -2.32 19.40 -21.01
C PHE A 19 -2.55 20.91 -21.03
N ALA A 20 -2.02 21.65 -20.05
CA ALA A 20 -2.11 23.11 -19.99
C ALA A 20 -1.42 23.78 -21.19
N GLY A 21 -0.27 23.26 -21.61
CA GLY A 21 0.45 23.73 -22.80
C GLY A 21 -0.38 23.58 -24.07
N PHE A 22 -0.90 22.37 -24.31
CA PHE A 22 -1.71 22.11 -25.51
C PHE A 22 -3.05 22.85 -25.52
N ARG A 23 -3.76 22.89 -24.37
CA ARG A 23 -5.17 23.32 -24.35
C ARG A 23 -5.37 24.76 -23.92
N ARG A 24 -4.62 25.23 -22.92
CA ARG A 24 -4.72 26.60 -22.40
C ARG A 24 -3.74 27.58 -23.06
N ARG A 25 -2.84 27.08 -23.92
CA ARG A 25 -1.78 27.88 -24.55
C ARG A 25 -1.00 28.73 -23.55
N SER A 26 -0.81 28.20 -22.34
CA SER A 26 -0.03 28.85 -21.29
C SER A 26 1.31 28.13 -21.18
N PRO A 27 2.32 28.50 -21.99
CA PRO A 27 3.61 27.83 -22.00
C PRO A 27 4.32 27.98 -20.65
N ALA A 28 4.15 29.12 -19.99
CA ALA A 28 4.68 29.36 -18.65
C ALA A 28 4.14 28.34 -17.63
N LEU A 29 2.81 28.20 -17.53
CA LEU A 29 2.19 27.23 -16.62
C LEU A 29 2.59 25.79 -16.97
N ALA A 30 2.62 25.46 -18.26
CA ALA A 30 3.04 24.14 -18.74
C ALA A 30 4.48 23.83 -18.31
N ALA A 31 5.41 24.74 -18.58
CA ALA A 31 6.82 24.62 -18.23
C ALA A 31 7.01 24.51 -16.71
N THR A 32 6.31 25.34 -15.93
CA THR A 32 6.38 25.28 -14.46
C THR A 32 5.90 23.93 -13.93
N LEU A 33 4.74 23.44 -14.36
CA LEU A 33 4.21 22.15 -13.89
C LEU A 33 5.11 20.99 -14.31
N VAL A 34 5.59 20.97 -15.55
CA VAL A 34 6.53 19.94 -16.01
C VAL A 34 7.84 20.00 -15.20
N ALA A 35 8.41 21.19 -15.00
CA ALA A 35 9.64 21.36 -14.23
C ALA A 35 9.46 20.90 -12.77
N LEU A 36 8.35 21.26 -12.11
CA LEU A 36 8.04 20.81 -10.75
C LEU A 36 7.86 19.30 -10.67
N GLY A 37 7.13 18.70 -11.61
CA GLY A 37 6.92 17.26 -11.64
C GLY A 37 8.20 16.47 -11.91
N VAL A 38 9.01 16.91 -12.88
CA VAL A 38 10.33 16.30 -13.18
C VAL A 38 11.29 16.49 -12.01
N GLY A 39 11.39 17.71 -11.47
CA GLY A 39 12.23 18.03 -10.33
C GLY A 39 11.87 17.20 -9.09
N TRP A 40 10.58 17.06 -8.79
CA TRP A 40 10.12 16.18 -7.71
C TRP A 40 10.42 14.71 -7.99
N GLY A 41 10.15 14.22 -9.22
CA GLY A 41 10.43 12.83 -9.60
C GLY A 41 11.91 12.47 -9.48
N ILE A 42 12.80 13.34 -9.97
CA ILE A 42 14.26 13.17 -9.84
C ILE A 42 14.67 13.30 -8.38
N GLY A 43 14.19 14.32 -7.67
CA GLY A 43 14.49 14.53 -6.25
C GLY A 43 14.13 13.30 -5.41
N VAL A 44 12.95 12.71 -5.62
CA VAL A 44 12.56 11.50 -4.91
C VAL A 44 13.42 10.30 -5.31
N ALA A 45 13.55 10.02 -6.62
CA ALA A 45 14.17 8.79 -7.11
C ALA A 45 15.71 8.77 -7.01
N LYS A 46 16.35 9.94 -7.10
CA LYS A 46 17.82 10.07 -7.16
C LYS A 46 18.45 10.74 -5.93
N VAL A 47 17.70 11.51 -5.16
CA VAL A 47 18.22 12.21 -3.96
C VAL A 47 17.65 11.59 -2.70
N TYR A 48 16.33 11.68 -2.48
CA TYR A 48 15.69 11.25 -1.23
C TYR A 48 15.91 9.77 -0.95
N TYR A 49 15.56 8.86 -1.87
CA TYR A 49 15.73 7.43 -1.61
C TYR A 49 17.20 7.02 -1.45
N PRO A 50 18.12 7.36 -2.37
CA PRO A 50 19.51 6.94 -2.24
C PRO A 50 20.24 7.58 -1.06
N LEU A 51 20.06 8.88 -0.82
CA LEU A 51 20.85 9.63 0.16
C LEU A 51 20.19 9.69 1.55
N VAL A 52 18.86 9.81 1.62
CA VAL A 52 18.14 9.92 2.91
C VAL A 52 17.70 8.54 3.41
N VAL A 53 17.13 7.71 2.54
CA VAL A 53 16.65 6.37 2.93
C VAL A 53 17.78 5.33 2.89
N GLY A 54 18.85 5.59 2.14
CA GLY A 54 19.97 4.65 1.96
C GLY A 54 19.58 3.40 1.16
N GLN A 55 18.60 3.53 0.25
CA GLN A 55 18.10 2.43 -0.57
C GLN A 55 17.80 2.89 -2.01
N PRO A 56 17.91 2.00 -3.01
CA PRO A 56 17.47 2.34 -4.36
C PRO A 56 15.97 2.61 -4.38
N PHE A 57 15.53 3.49 -5.29
CA PHE A 57 14.12 3.80 -5.45
C PHE A 57 13.30 2.52 -5.73
N PRO A 58 12.31 2.17 -4.88
CA PRO A 58 11.69 0.84 -4.90
C PRO A 58 10.81 0.59 -6.14
N HIS A 59 10.51 1.63 -6.92
CA HIS A 59 9.71 1.48 -8.13
C HIS A 59 10.52 1.05 -9.34
N TYR A 60 11.85 1.10 -9.32
CA TYR A 60 12.65 0.63 -10.46
C TYR A 60 12.38 -0.85 -10.79
N GLY A 61 12.27 -1.68 -9.75
CA GLY A 61 11.92 -3.10 -9.92
C GLY A 61 10.55 -3.31 -10.56
N ARG A 62 9.63 -2.34 -10.45
CA ARG A 62 8.27 -2.43 -11.00
C ARG A 62 8.23 -2.31 -12.52
N TYR A 63 9.22 -1.65 -13.10
CA TYR A 63 9.35 -1.39 -14.54
C TYR A 63 10.62 -2.02 -15.12
N ALA A 64 11.24 -2.96 -14.40
CA ALA A 64 12.54 -3.54 -14.80
C ALA A 64 12.53 -4.04 -16.24
N ASP A 65 11.45 -4.67 -16.69
CA ASP A 65 11.36 -5.22 -18.06
C ASP A 65 11.18 -4.18 -19.16
N VAL A 66 10.69 -2.99 -18.78
CA VAL A 66 10.56 -1.83 -19.67
C VAL A 66 11.89 -1.09 -19.73
N LEU A 67 12.59 -1.02 -18.60
CA LEU A 67 13.86 -0.31 -18.45
C LEU A 67 15.10 -1.18 -18.74
N ALA A 68 14.92 -2.48 -18.97
CA ALA A 68 16.01 -3.46 -19.08
C ALA A 68 17.08 -3.10 -20.11
N ASN A 69 16.66 -2.47 -21.21
CA ASN A 69 17.51 -2.15 -22.36
C ASN A 69 17.77 -0.63 -22.47
N GLY A 70 17.72 0.10 -21.35
CA GLY A 70 17.89 1.54 -21.32
C GLY A 70 16.80 2.29 -22.08
N LEU A 71 17.06 3.57 -22.42
CA LEU A 71 16.06 4.46 -23.05
C LEU A 71 15.58 3.96 -24.42
N ILE A 72 16.49 3.39 -25.23
CA ILE A 72 16.19 2.87 -26.58
C ILE A 72 15.24 1.66 -26.49
N GLY A 73 15.35 0.87 -25.43
CA GLY A 73 14.52 -0.31 -25.21
C GLY A 73 13.11 -0.04 -24.67
N ILE A 74 12.83 1.17 -24.19
CA ILE A 74 11.55 1.53 -23.56
C ILE A 74 10.37 1.20 -24.48
N PRO A 75 10.35 1.60 -25.77
CA PRO A 75 9.20 1.33 -26.63
C PRO A 75 8.91 -0.17 -26.77
N GLY A 76 9.94 -0.99 -27.03
CA GLY A 76 9.79 -2.44 -27.18
C GLY A 76 9.38 -3.12 -25.86
N GLY A 77 9.97 -2.72 -24.75
CA GLY A 77 9.62 -3.22 -23.42
C GLY A 77 8.18 -2.87 -23.02
N LEU A 78 7.74 -1.64 -23.36
CA LEU A 78 6.38 -1.16 -23.16
C LEU A 78 5.37 -1.98 -23.97
N VAL A 79 5.60 -2.15 -25.27
CA VAL A 79 4.73 -2.94 -26.15
C VAL A 79 4.60 -4.37 -25.63
N ARG A 80 5.73 -5.03 -25.32
CA ARG A 80 5.74 -6.39 -24.77
C ARG A 80 4.97 -6.49 -23.46
N ARG A 81 5.12 -5.50 -22.56
CA ARG A 81 4.42 -5.51 -21.26
C ARG A 81 2.94 -5.20 -21.38
N ILE A 82 2.57 -4.28 -22.26
CA ILE A 82 1.17 -4.05 -22.61
C ILE A 82 0.58 -5.35 -23.17
N ALA A 83 1.20 -5.95 -24.18
CA ALA A 83 0.72 -7.20 -24.78
C ALA A 83 0.59 -8.34 -23.75
N ALA A 84 1.57 -8.50 -22.85
CA ALA A 84 1.49 -9.46 -21.75
C ALA A 84 0.33 -9.14 -20.78
N SER A 85 0.02 -7.86 -20.58
CA SER A 85 -1.12 -7.41 -19.78
C SER A 85 -2.47 -7.71 -20.44
N PHE A 86 -2.55 -7.83 -21.77
CA PHE A 86 -3.78 -8.26 -22.46
C PHE A 86 -4.20 -9.70 -22.08
N GLY A 87 -3.24 -10.57 -21.73
CA GLY A 87 -3.51 -11.91 -21.23
C GLY A 87 -3.84 -11.98 -19.73
N ALA A 88 -3.69 -10.88 -18.99
CA ALA A 88 -3.90 -10.84 -17.54
C ALA A 88 -5.32 -10.36 -17.21
N TYR A 89 -6.20 -11.29 -16.80
CA TYR A 89 -7.59 -11.02 -16.43
C TYR A 89 -7.80 -9.77 -15.54
N TYR A 90 -6.92 -9.58 -14.54
CA TYR A 90 -7.02 -8.46 -13.59
C TYR A 90 -6.76 -7.08 -14.20
N THR A 91 -5.90 -7.02 -15.22
CA THR A 91 -5.55 -5.74 -15.85
C THR A 91 -6.72 -5.22 -16.67
N TRP A 92 -7.33 -6.07 -17.49
CA TRP A 92 -8.50 -5.70 -18.29
C TRP A 92 -9.70 -5.33 -17.47
N THR A 93 -9.97 -6.12 -16.43
CA THR A 93 -11.05 -5.83 -15.49
C THR A 93 -10.86 -4.44 -14.90
N THR A 94 -9.62 -4.09 -14.53
CA THR A 94 -9.31 -2.73 -14.04
C THR A 94 -9.55 -1.66 -15.09
N VAL A 95 -9.04 -1.81 -16.32
CA VAL A 95 -9.24 -0.83 -17.39
C VAL A 95 -10.73 -0.61 -17.62
N VAL A 96 -11.48 -1.67 -17.89
CA VAL A 96 -12.93 -1.59 -18.15
C VAL A 96 -13.63 -0.90 -16.99
N LEU A 97 -13.32 -1.25 -15.75
CA LEU A 97 -13.99 -0.69 -14.58
C LEU A 97 -13.65 0.77 -14.28
N VAL A 98 -12.54 1.31 -14.77
CA VAL A 98 -12.26 2.74 -14.67
C VAL A 98 -13.08 3.53 -15.70
N PHE A 99 -13.28 2.98 -16.91
CA PHE A 99 -13.99 3.69 -18.00
C PHE A 99 -15.50 3.46 -18.01
N LEU A 100 -15.97 2.29 -17.54
CA LEU A 100 -17.38 1.91 -17.55
C LEU A 100 -18.29 2.90 -16.78
N PRO A 101 -17.93 3.41 -15.59
CA PRO A 101 -18.75 4.36 -14.84
C PRO A 101 -19.05 5.67 -15.59
N VAL A 102 -18.11 6.08 -16.42
CA VAL A 102 -18.20 7.30 -17.21
C VAL A 102 -18.59 7.00 -18.66
N GLY A 103 -19.11 5.80 -18.94
CA GLY A 103 -19.57 5.41 -20.28
C GLY A 103 -18.52 5.61 -21.36
N PHE A 104 -17.23 5.41 -21.03
CA PHE A 104 -16.12 5.59 -21.98
C PHE A 104 -16.00 7.03 -22.54
N LEU A 105 -16.58 8.03 -21.86
CA LEU A 105 -16.62 9.41 -22.35
C LEU A 105 -15.24 10.01 -22.59
N ALA A 106 -14.22 9.61 -21.83
CA ALA A 106 -12.84 10.08 -22.00
C ALA A 106 -12.32 9.94 -23.45
N PHE A 107 -12.72 8.89 -24.18
CA PHE A 107 -12.27 8.65 -25.56
C PHE A 107 -12.81 9.68 -26.56
N PHE A 108 -13.91 10.35 -26.24
CA PHE A 108 -14.43 11.45 -27.07
C PHE A 108 -13.61 12.74 -26.93
N ALA A 109 -12.63 12.83 -26.02
CA ALA A 109 -11.68 13.93 -25.99
C ALA A 109 -10.23 13.39 -26.06
N PRO A 110 -9.76 12.97 -27.25
CA PRO A 110 -8.46 12.32 -27.39
C PRO A 110 -7.30 13.12 -26.80
N SER A 111 -7.28 14.44 -26.96
CA SER A 111 -6.22 15.28 -26.38
C SER A 111 -6.22 15.27 -24.85
N ALA A 112 -7.39 15.35 -24.21
CA ALA A 112 -7.49 15.26 -22.75
C ALA A 112 -7.17 13.85 -22.26
N PHE A 113 -7.65 12.82 -22.96
CA PHE A 113 -7.35 11.43 -22.66
C PHE A 113 -5.84 11.15 -22.72
N PHE A 114 -5.18 11.48 -23.83
CA PHE A 114 -3.76 11.20 -24.01
C PHE A 114 -2.89 11.96 -23.01
N CYS A 115 -3.23 13.21 -22.69
CA CYS A 115 -2.46 13.98 -21.72
C CYS A 115 -2.69 13.50 -20.28
N LEU A 116 -3.94 13.27 -19.87
CA LEU A 116 -4.32 13.14 -18.45
C LEU A 116 -4.55 11.70 -17.99
N ALA A 117 -5.10 10.84 -18.85
CA ALA A 117 -5.51 9.49 -18.48
C ALA A 117 -4.56 8.43 -19.02
N PHE A 118 -4.06 8.61 -20.24
CA PHE A 118 -3.26 7.60 -20.92
C PHE A 118 -1.90 7.40 -20.25
N VAL A 119 -1.23 8.46 -19.81
CA VAL A 119 0.09 8.35 -19.14
C VAL A 119 0.02 7.55 -17.84
N PRO A 120 -0.87 7.87 -16.86
CA PRO A 120 -0.98 7.04 -15.67
C PRO A 120 -1.55 5.65 -15.98
N LEU A 121 -2.40 5.51 -17.00
CA LEU A 121 -2.87 4.19 -17.45
C LEU A 121 -1.69 3.36 -17.95
N LEU A 122 -0.78 3.97 -18.70
CA LEU A 122 0.41 3.33 -19.22
C LEU A 122 1.38 2.92 -18.10
N GLU A 123 1.56 3.78 -17.10
CA GLU A 123 2.28 3.43 -15.86
C GLU A 123 1.68 2.17 -15.21
N GLN A 124 0.34 2.12 -15.11
CA GLN A 124 -0.35 0.98 -14.53
C GLN A 124 -0.21 -0.31 -15.37
N LEU A 125 -0.35 -0.22 -16.71
CA LEU A 125 -0.26 -1.36 -17.63
C LEU A 125 1.16 -1.93 -17.77
N SER A 126 2.17 -1.08 -17.58
CA SER A 126 3.58 -1.44 -17.73
C SER A 126 4.21 -2.00 -16.45
N SER A 127 3.54 -1.85 -15.31
CA SER A 127 4.03 -2.32 -14.02
C SER A 127 3.93 -3.84 -13.87
N ASN A 128 5.00 -4.50 -13.44
CA ASN A 128 4.97 -5.90 -13.03
C ASN A 128 4.34 -6.09 -11.63
N TYR A 129 4.13 -5.00 -10.88
CA TYR A 129 3.59 -5.05 -9.52
C TYR A 129 2.06 -5.16 -9.54
N ILE A 130 1.53 -6.26 -9.03
CA ILE A 130 0.08 -6.53 -9.05
C ILE A 130 -0.74 -5.44 -8.35
N GLY A 131 -0.22 -4.84 -7.28
CA GLY A 131 -0.91 -3.77 -6.56
C GLY A 131 -1.05 -2.47 -7.35
N GLN A 132 -0.24 -2.28 -8.40
CA GLN A 132 -0.39 -1.19 -9.37
C GLN A 132 -1.42 -1.55 -10.44
N ARG A 133 -1.54 -2.82 -10.82
CA ARG A 133 -2.44 -3.29 -11.89
C ARG A 133 -3.90 -3.42 -11.47
N ILE A 134 -4.21 -3.54 -10.18
CA ILE A 134 -5.57 -3.74 -9.65
C ILE A 134 -6.18 -2.47 -9.04
N LEU A 135 -7.50 -2.28 -9.17
CA LEU A 135 -8.25 -1.16 -8.55
C LEU A 135 -8.27 -1.13 -7.02
N LYS A 136 -7.82 -2.20 -6.36
CA LYS A 136 -7.76 -2.31 -4.90
C LYS A 136 -6.66 -1.44 -4.25
N GLY A 137 -5.71 -0.94 -5.05
CA GLY A 137 -4.61 -0.10 -4.58
C GLY A 137 -4.93 1.40 -4.53
N HIS A 138 -4.02 2.20 -3.97
CA HIS A 138 -4.02 3.66 -4.18
C HIS A 138 -3.33 4.05 -5.50
N TYR A 139 -2.61 3.13 -6.13
CA TYR A 139 -1.84 3.42 -7.33
C TYR A 139 -2.71 3.79 -8.55
N PRO A 140 -3.91 3.20 -8.75
CA PRO A 140 -4.78 3.60 -9.86
C PRO A 140 -5.44 4.98 -9.69
N MET A 141 -5.27 5.66 -8.55
CA MET A 141 -5.94 6.95 -8.30
C MET A 141 -5.58 8.01 -9.36
N GLY A 142 -4.35 7.98 -9.89
CA GLY A 142 -3.95 8.87 -10.99
C GLY A 142 -4.75 8.61 -12.27
N VAL A 143 -4.96 7.33 -12.62
CA VAL A 143 -5.78 6.93 -13.79
C VAL A 143 -7.23 7.36 -13.59
N VAL A 144 -7.81 7.10 -12.42
CA VAL A 144 -9.19 7.48 -12.11
C VAL A 144 -9.38 8.99 -12.25
N ALA A 145 -8.50 9.80 -11.65
CA ALA A 145 -8.57 11.25 -11.76
C ALA A 145 -8.46 11.72 -13.22
N GLY A 146 -7.48 11.19 -13.96
CA GLY A 146 -7.28 11.50 -15.38
C GLY A 146 -8.49 11.14 -16.24
N VAL A 147 -9.07 9.96 -16.03
CA VAL A 147 -10.26 9.49 -16.77
C VAL A 147 -11.48 10.34 -16.45
N MET A 148 -11.70 10.72 -15.19
CA MET A 148 -12.81 11.61 -14.81
C MET A 148 -12.68 12.98 -15.48
N ILE A 149 -11.50 13.61 -15.43
CA ILE A 149 -11.27 14.91 -16.07
C ILE A 149 -11.44 14.80 -17.59
N ALA A 150 -10.82 13.80 -18.23
CA ALA A 150 -10.93 13.57 -19.67
C ALA A 150 -12.40 13.32 -20.10
N SER A 151 -13.19 12.66 -19.25
CA SER A 151 -14.61 12.39 -19.50
C SER A 151 -15.47 13.64 -19.48
N VAL A 152 -15.15 14.65 -18.66
CA VAL A 152 -15.81 15.96 -18.70
C VAL A 152 -15.57 16.64 -20.06
N TYR A 153 -14.34 16.62 -20.55
CA TYR A 153 -14.02 17.14 -21.89
C TYR A 153 -14.69 16.33 -23.00
N GLY A 154 -14.70 15.01 -22.86
CA GLY A 154 -15.32 14.09 -23.81
C GLY A 154 -16.82 14.31 -23.91
N TYR A 155 -17.49 14.49 -22.77
CA TYR A 155 -18.90 14.89 -22.71
C TYR A 155 -19.14 16.21 -23.45
N GLY A 156 -18.32 17.24 -23.16
CA GLY A 156 -18.41 18.52 -23.84
C GLY A 156 -18.23 18.42 -25.37
N ARG A 157 -17.37 17.51 -25.86
CA ARG A 157 -17.19 17.31 -27.30
C ARG A 157 -18.33 16.50 -27.94
N ALA A 158 -18.79 15.45 -27.27
CA ALA A 158 -19.85 14.57 -27.76
C ALA A 158 -21.23 15.25 -27.75
N PHE A 159 -21.51 16.09 -26.76
CA PHE A 159 -22.84 16.66 -26.53
C PHE A 159 -22.90 18.20 -26.45
N GLY A 160 -21.76 18.88 -26.28
CA GLY A 160 -21.70 20.32 -25.96
C GLY A 160 -21.88 21.29 -27.13
N ARG A 161 -22.09 20.81 -28.36
CA ARG A 161 -22.47 21.67 -29.50
C ARG A 161 -23.95 22.06 -29.52
N ARG A 162 -24.77 21.48 -28.64
CA ARG A 162 -26.16 21.87 -28.45
C ARG A 162 -26.32 22.38 -27.02
N PRO A 163 -26.97 23.54 -26.79
CA PRO A 163 -27.31 23.95 -25.44
C PRO A 163 -28.16 22.84 -24.84
N LEU A 164 -27.60 22.13 -23.86
CA LEU A 164 -28.34 21.09 -23.17
C LEU A 164 -29.53 21.76 -22.49
N SER A 165 -30.72 21.24 -22.79
CA SER A 165 -31.93 21.62 -22.06
C SER A 165 -31.67 21.49 -20.55
N SER A 166 -32.36 22.28 -19.73
CA SER A 166 -32.26 22.18 -18.27
C SER A 166 -32.54 20.75 -17.77
N ARG A 167 -33.37 20.00 -18.50
CA ARG A 167 -33.67 18.58 -18.27
C ARG A 167 -32.48 17.68 -18.59
N SER A 168 -31.80 17.88 -19.72
CA SER A 168 -30.62 17.12 -20.12
C SER A 168 -29.43 17.36 -19.18
N ARG A 169 -29.24 18.60 -18.68
CA ARG A 169 -28.21 18.91 -17.68
C ARG A 169 -28.46 18.21 -16.35
N ARG A 170 -29.71 18.25 -15.86
CA ARG A 170 -30.10 17.49 -14.65
C ARG A 170 -29.93 15.99 -14.84
N GLY A 171 -30.30 15.45 -15.99
CA GLY A 171 -30.10 14.03 -16.32
C GLY A 171 -28.62 13.63 -16.31
N ALA A 172 -27.75 14.43 -16.93
CA ALA A 172 -26.30 14.18 -16.94
C ALA A 172 -25.68 14.28 -15.54
N PHE A 173 -26.09 15.26 -14.73
CA PHE A 173 -25.67 15.37 -13.33
C PHE A 173 -26.07 14.12 -12.54
N TRP A 174 -27.33 13.71 -12.60
CA TRP A 174 -27.82 12.54 -11.87
C TRP A 174 -27.20 11.24 -12.38
N PHE A 175 -26.92 11.13 -13.68
CA PHE A 175 -26.18 10.01 -14.24
C PHE A 175 -24.76 9.96 -13.67
N VAL A 176 -24.00 11.06 -13.72
CA VAL A 176 -22.62 11.09 -13.17
C VAL A 176 -22.62 10.84 -11.66
N ALA A 177 -23.53 11.47 -10.91
CA ALA A 177 -23.65 11.28 -9.47
C ALA A 177 -24.02 9.83 -9.13
N SER A 178 -25.02 9.26 -9.79
CA SER A 178 -25.43 7.87 -9.60
C SER A 178 -24.36 6.90 -10.02
N SER A 179 -23.72 7.08 -11.17
CA SER A 179 -22.64 6.22 -11.65
C SER A 179 -21.41 6.30 -10.75
N THR A 180 -21.08 7.48 -10.23
CA THR A 180 -19.98 7.65 -9.25
C THR A 180 -20.33 6.98 -7.93
N LEU A 181 -21.56 7.16 -7.43
CA LEU A 181 -22.03 6.52 -6.20
C LEU A 181 -22.09 5.00 -6.35
N LEU A 182 -22.65 4.49 -7.44
CA LEU A 182 -22.66 3.06 -7.78
C LEU A 182 -21.23 2.55 -7.90
N SER A 183 -20.32 3.28 -8.56
CA SER A 183 -18.92 2.87 -8.64
C SER A 183 -18.25 2.86 -7.27
N ALA A 184 -18.50 3.84 -6.41
CA ALA A 184 -18.01 3.83 -5.05
C ALA A 184 -18.59 2.65 -4.24
N LEU A 185 -19.87 2.32 -4.44
CA LEU A 185 -20.60 1.26 -3.72
C LEU A 185 -20.31 -0.16 -4.23
N PHE A 186 -19.97 -0.31 -5.51
CA PHE A 186 -19.76 -1.60 -6.19
C PHE A 186 -18.31 -1.85 -6.56
N LEU A 187 -17.48 -0.81 -6.65
CA LEU A 187 -16.07 -0.88 -7.03
C LEU A 187 -15.11 -0.29 -6.00
N GLY A 188 -15.60 0.58 -5.11
CA GLY A 188 -14.81 1.10 -4.00
C GLY A 188 -14.54 0.01 -2.97
N GLN A 189 -13.27 -0.13 -2.57
CA GLN A 189 -12.98 -0.78 -1.29
C GLN A 189 -13.21 0.24 -0.17
N PRO A 190 -13.95 -0.11 0.89
CA PRO A 190 -14.01 0.75 2.06
C PRO A 190 -12.59 1.01 2.59
N PRO A 191 -12.27 2.24 3.02
CA PRO A 191 -10.90 2.68 3.34
C PRO A 191 -10.20 1.82 4.40
N PHE A 192 -10.97 1.02 5.13
CA PHE A 192 -10.50 0.18 6.20
C PHE A 192 -10.00 -1.20 5.72
N GLU A 193 -10.50 -1.80 4.62
CA GLU A 193 -10.17 -3.21 4.28
C GLU A 193 -8.83 -3.41 3.55
N ARG A 194 -8.06 -2.34 3.31
CA ARG A 194 -6.82 -2.32 2.52
C ARG A 194 -5.68 -3.21 3.02
N HIS A 195 -5.86 -3.85 4.16
CA HIS A 195 -4.81 -4.53 4.88
C HIS A 195 -4.94 -6.05 4.89
N TYR A 196 -6.10 -6.62 4.60
CA TYR A 196 -6.23 -8.08 4.59
C TYR A 196 -6.31 -8.61 3.15
N GLN A 197 -5.24 -9.30 2.76
CA GLN A 197 -5.11 -10.16 1.60
C GLN A 197 -4.88 -9.45 0.25
N ILE A 198 -3.60 -9.36 -0.12
CA ILE A 198 -3.23 -9.59 -1.53
C ILE A 198 -3.49 -11.08 -1.76
N ALA A 199 -4.77 -11.45 -1.92
CA ALA A 199 -5.08 -12.69 -2.60
C ALA A 199 -4.55 -12.49 -4.03
N THR A 200 -3.59 -13.32 -4.44
CA THR A 200 -3.08 -13.36 -5.82
C THR A 200 -4.18 -13.66 -6.84
N HIS A 201 -5.34 -14.10 -6.34
CA HIS A 201 -6.57 -14.34 -7.06
C HIS A 201 -7.72 -13.52 -6.50
N TYR A 202 -8.59 -13.02 -7.37
CA TYR A 202 -9.84 -12.38 -6.95
C TYR A 202 -10.82 -13.45 -6.46
N ASP A 203 -11.01 -13.56 -5.14
CA ASP A 203 -11.94 -14.53 -4.56
C ASP A 203 -13.39 -14.05 -4.72
N PHE A 204 -14.01 -14.38 -5.86
CA PHE A 204 -15.42 -14.06 -6.15
C PHE A 204 -16.39 -14.50 -5.06
N ARG A 205 -16.07 -15.53 -4.25
CA ARG A 205 -16.94 -16.00 -3.16
C ARG A 205 -17.01 -15.00 -2.00
N ARG A 206 -15.99 -14.14 -1.84
CA ARG A 206 -15.92 -13.12 -0.79
C ARG A 206 -16.51 -11.78 -1.22
N HIS A 207 -16.80 -11.62 -2.51
CA HIS A 207 -17.25 -10.40 -3.14
C HIS A 207 -18.71 -10.57 -3.57
N VAL A 208 -19.65 -10.10 -2.74
CA VAL A 208 -21.09 -10.10 -3.03
C VAL A 208 -21.44 -9.08 -4.15
N ARG A 209 -20.46 -8.28 -4.60
CA ARG A 209 -20.56 -7.22 -5.62
C ARG A 209 -19.30 -7.24 -6.49
N LEU A 210 -19.39 -6.67 -7.71
CA LEU A 210 -18.40 -6.86 -8.78
C LEU A 210 -16.94 -6.54 -8.38
N MET A 211 -16.70 -5.57 -7.47
CA MET A 211 -15.37 -5.23 -6.92
C MET A 211 -15.37 -4.74 -5.46
N SER A 212 -16.52 -4.35 -4.90
CA SER A 212 -16.63 -3.90 -3.51
C SER A 212 -16.75 -5.10 -2.58
N GLN A 213 -15.91 -5.11 -1.55
CA GLN A 213 -16.18 -5.94 -0.39
C GLN A 213 -17.21 -5.21 0.47
N LEU A 214 -18.27 -5.91 0.87
CA LEU A 214 -19.15 -5.41 1.93
C LEU A 214 -18.28 -5.09 3.13
N PHE A 215 -18.46 -3.91 3.74
CA PHE A 215 -17.86 -3.64 5.04
C PHE A 215 -18.17 -4.81 5.96
N ARG A 216 -17.12 -5.49 6.45
CA ARG A 216 -17.26 -6.61 7.39
C ARG A 216 -16.95 -6.12 8.80
N PRO A 217 -17.94 -5.71 9.62
CA PRO A 217 -17.68 -5.34 11.02
C PRO A 217 -16.91 -6.43 11.78
N CYS A 218 -17.15 -7.70 11.43
CA CYS A 218 -16.45 -8.84 12.02
C CYS A 218 -14.95 -8.88 11.72
N ALA A 219 -14.49 -8.31 10.60
CA ALA A 219 -13.05 -8.18 10.31
C ALA A 219 -12.36 -7.13 11.20
N TRP A 220 -13.14 -6.27 11.87
CA TRP A 220 -12.70 -5.23 12.80
C TRP A 220 -12.88 -5.62 14.26
N ARG A 221 -13.52 -6.77 14.51
CA ARG A 221 -13.68 -7.29 15.87
C ARG A 221 -12.31 -7.75 16.36
N ARG A 222 -11.80 -7.10 17.41
CA ARG A 222 -10.57 -7.54 18.08
C ARG A 222 -10.70 -9.00 18.48
N THR A 223 -9.89 -9.84 17.86
CA THR A 223 -9.79 -11.26 18.16
C THR A 223 -8.89 -11.51 19.37
N ALA A 224 -8.88 -12.72 19.90
CA ALA A 224 -7.91 -13.11 20.95
C ALA A 224 -6.46 -12.94 20.45
N HIS A 225 -6.22 -13.20 19.17
CA HIS A 225 -4.94 -12.97 18.51
C HIS A 225 -4.52 -11.49 18.58
N ASP A 226 -5.42 -10.57 18.19
CA ASP A 226 -5.12 -9.13 18.22
C ASP A 226 -4.85 -8.60 19.64
N ARG A 227 -5.44 -9.22 20.66
CA ARG A 227 -5.20 -8.86 22.07
C ARG A 227 -3.78 -9.18 22.52
N ILE A 228 -3.15 -10.23 21.98
CA ILE A 228 -1.73 -10.54 22.25
C ILE A 228 -0.87 -9.37 21.75
N LEU A 229 -1.06 -8.95 20.50
CA LEU A 229 -0.34 -7.82 19.91
C LEU A 229 -0.54 -6.53 20.72
N HIS A 230 -1.77 -6.26 21.14
CA HIS A 230 -2.08 -5.12 21.99
C HIS A 230 -1.40 -5.19 23.37
N ALA A 231 -1.35 -6.38 23.98
CA ALA A 231 -0.66 -6.56 25.25
C ALA A 231 0.84 -6.25 25.12
N PHE A 232 1.50 -6.76 24.08
CA PHE A 232 2.92 -6.44 23.84
C PHE A 232 3.19 -4.98 23.50
N ARG A 233 2.23 -4.29 22.87
CA ARG A 233 2.28 -2.83 22.72
C ARG A 233 2.34 -2.11 24.07
N VAL A 234 1.68 -2.63 25.10
CA VAL A 234 1.73 -2.05 26.45
C VAL A 234 2.99 -2.50 27.18
N LEU A 235 3.36 -3.77 27.08
CA LEU A 235 4.46 -4.36 27.84
C LEU A 235 5.83 -3.82 27.42
N ILE A 236 6.09 -3.69 26.11
CA ILE A 236 7.37 -3.17 25.63
C ILE A 236 7.46 -1.66 25.95
N PRO A 237 8.49 -1.20 26.67
CA PRO A 237 8.68 0.22 26.99
C PRO A 237 8.83 1.09 25.73
N ARG A 238 8.61 2.40 25.86
CA ARG A 238 8.67 3.33 24.71
C ARG A 238 10.10 3.53 24.20
N GLN A 239 11.08 3.46 25.10
CA GLN A 239 12.51 3.65 24.87
C GLN A 239 13.19 2.43 24.24
N ARG A 240 12.47 1.32 24.10
CA ARG A 240 13.02 0.08 23.55
C ARG A 240 12.81 0.01 22.05
N SER A 241 13.84 -0.46 21.37
CA SER A 241 13.79 -0.64 19.92
C SER A 241 13.02 -1.90 19.54
N VAL A 242 12.19 -1.82 18.50
CA VAL A 242 11.37 -2.95 18.02
C VAL A 242 11.60 -3.14 16.53
N MET A 243 11.86 -4.38 16.11
CA MET A 243 11.72 -4.76 14.71
C MET A 243 10.48 -5.64 14.53
N ALA A 244 9.62 -5.26 13.60
CA ALA A 244 8.37 -5.99 13.36
C ALA A 244 8.07 -6.09 11.86
N GLN A 245 7.22 -7.05 11.49
CA GLN A 245 6.61 -7.09 10.16
C GLN A 245 5.83 -5.80 9.92
N ASN A 246 5.76 -5.34 8.66
CA ASN A 246 5.10 -4.09 8.28
C ASN A 246 3.65 -3.99 8.80
N SER A 247 2.90 -5.11 8.78
CA SER A 247 1.54 -5.19 9.33
C SER A 247 1.43 -5.02 10.84
N LEU A 248 2.51 -5.32 11.57
CA LEU A 248 2.57 -5.22 13.03
C LEU A 248 3.19 -3.90 13.47
N GLY A 249 4.14 -3.36 12.70
CA GLY A 249 4.90 -2.15 13.05
C GLY A 249 4.02 -0.94 13.36
N ALA A 250 2.86 -0.80 12.72
CA ALA A 250 1.90 0.26 13.00
C ALA A 250 1.49 0.33 14.49
N TYR A 251 1.41 -0.82 15.18
CA TYR A 251 1.07 -0.91 16.61
C TYR A 251 2.20 -0.45 17.53
N PHE A 252 3.42 -0.29 17.01
CA PHE A 252 4.63 0.09 17.74
C PHE A 252 5.18 1.45 17.30
N THR A 253 4.38 2.27 16.64
CA THR A 253 4.77 3.62 16.19
C THR A 253 5.07 4.59 17.34
N GLN A 254 4.64 4.28 18.56
CA GLN A 254 5.01 5.02 19.77
C GLN A 254 6.40 4.65 20.34
N ARG A 255 7.18 3.80 19.67
CA ARG A 255 8.56 3.49 20.07
C ARG A 255 9.53 4.53 19.52
N GLU A 256 10.58 4.82 20.27
CA GLU A 256 11.66 5.70 19.83
C GLU A 256 12.35 5.14 18.58
N GLU A 257 12.57 3.83 18.55
CA GLU A 257 13.15 3.13 17.41
C GLU A 257 12.24 1.99 16.95
N LEU A 258 11.78 2.09 15.71
CA LEU A 258 10.95 1.08 15.05
C LEU A 258 11.56 0.73 13.69
N TYR A 259 11.85 -0.54 13.49
CA TYR A 259 12.43 -1.06 12.27
C TYR A 259 11.47 -2.00 11.55
N GLU A 260 11.41 -1.89 10.22
CA GLU A 260 10.88 -2.97 9.38
C GLU A 260 11.91 -4.10 9.30
N ILE A 261 11.45 -5.34 9.08
CA ILE A 261 12.29 -6.53 8.89
C ILE A 261 13.48 -6.23 7.94
N ARG A 262 14.69 -6.10 8.48
CA ARG A 262 15.92 -5.79 7.75
C ARG A 262 17.09 -6.55 8.38
N ARG A 263 18.04 -6.98 7.55
CA ARG A 263 19.29 -7.57 8.04
C ARG A 263 20.18 -6.49 8.66
N ASN A 264 21.08 -6.92 9.55
CA ASN A 264 22.12 -6.08 10.18
C ASN A 264 21.59 -4.97 11.09
N VAL A 265 20.33 -5.05 11.51
CA VAL A 265 19.76 -4.20 12.56
C VAL A 265 19.27 -5.12 13.67
N TYR A 266 19.73 -4.86 14.88
CA TYR A 266 19.51 -5.70 16.05
C TYR A 266 18.78 -4.89 17.12
N PRO A 267 17.43 -4.87 17.10
CA PRO A 267 16.61 -4.16 18.07
C PRO A 267 16.62 -4.86 19.44
N ASP A 268 16.06 -4.24 20.47
CA ASP A 268 15.81 -4.89 21.75
C ASP A 268 14.79 -6.02 21.63
N PHE A 269 13.79 -5.86 20.74
CA PHE A 269 12.73 -6.82 20.51
C PHE A 269 12.53 -7.14 19.03
N PHE A 270 12.44 -8.42 18.68
CA PHE A 270 11.90 -8.87 17.40
C PHE A 270 10.48 -9.40 17.60
N LEU A 271 9.58 -9.00 16.71
CA LEU A 271 8.20 -9.44 16.70
C LEU A 271 7.83 -10.01 15.33
N PHE A 272 7.43 -11.28 15.34
CA PHE A 272 6.94 -11.97 14.16
C PHE A 272 5.55 -12.55 14.42
N ASP A 273 4.70 -12.51 13.41
CA ASP A 273 3.43 -13.21 13.34
C ASP A 273 3.41 -14.10 12.08
N ALA A 274 3.38 -15.40 12.32
CA ALA A 274 3.32 -16.41 11.27
C ALA A 274 1.97 -16.43 10.53
N ARG A 275 0.90 -15.87 11.12
CA ARG A 275 -0.44 -15.77 10.50
C ARG A 275 -0.53 -14.62 9.52
N THR A 276 0.14 -13.50 9.79
CA THR A 276 0.18 -12.35 8.88
C THR A 276 1.35 -12.43 7.89
N ARG A 277 1.36 -13.46 7.04
CA ARG A 277 2.15 -13.44 5.79
C ARG A 277 1.52 -12.49 4.77
N ARG A 278 1.56 -11.18 5.04
CA ARG A 278 1.14 -10.17 4.06
C ARG A 278 2.28 -9.94 3.09
N GLY A 279 1.99 -10.11 1.79
CA GLY A 279 2.95 -10.19 0.68
C GLY A 279 3.84 -8.97 0.39
N HIS A 280 4.07 -8.09 1.35
CA HIS A 280 5.07 -7.02 1.25
C HIS A 280 6.43 -7.42 1.84
N THR A 281 6.48 -8.44 2.69
CA THR A 281 7.76 -8.97 3.20
C THR A 281 8.20 -10.14 2.34
N ASP A 282 9.32 -10.00 1.61
CA ASP A 282 9.95 -11.10 0.90
C ASP A 282 10.19 -12.28 1.87
N PRO A 283 9.60 -13.47 1.62
CA PRO A 283 9.78 -14.64 2.49
C PRO A 283 11.23 -15.01 2.70
N ARG A 284 12.11 -14.80 1.71
CA ARG A 284 13.56 -15.07 1.84
C ARG A 284 14.20 -14.12 2.84
N ARG A 285 13.84 -12.83 2.78
CA ARG A 285 14.31 -11.80 3.71
C ARG A 285 13.79 -12.05 5.13
N PHE A 286 12.51 -12.39 5.27
CA PHE A 286 11.92 -12.78 6.56
C PHE A 286 12.64 -14.00 7.16
N ASN A 287 12.72 -15.11 6.40
CA ASN A 287 13.36 -16.34 6.86
C ASN A 287 14.84 -16.12 7.19
N ALA A 288 15.52 -15.23 6.48
CA ALA A 288 16.90 -14.89 6.81
C ALA A 288 17.03 -14.18 8.15
N VAL A 289 16.21 -13.16 8.43
CA VAL A 289 16.22 -12.46 9.73
C VAL A 289 15.79 -13.39 10.85
N TRP A 290 14.77 -14.22 10.60
CA TRP A 290 14.31 -15.27 11.52
C TRP A 290 15.42 -16.27 11.88
N ASN A 291 16.12 -16.80 10.87
CA ASN A 291 17.20 -17.75 11.09
C ASN A 291 18.41 -17.09 11.76
N ASP A 292 18.65 -15.80 11.48
CA ASP A 292 19.70 -15.03 12.16
C ASP A 292 19.39 -14.88 13.64
N VAL A 293 18.20 -14.38 14.01
CA VAL A 293 17.82 -14.17 15.42
C VAL A 293 17.80 -15.47 16.23
N ILE A 294 17.40 -16.60 15.64
CA ILE A 294 17.43 -17.90 16.33
C ILE A 294 18.86 -18.36 16.65
N ARG A 295 19.83 -18.04 15.79
CA ARG A 295 21.24 -18.44 15.98
C ARG A 295 21.99 -17.52 16.93
N ARG A 296 21.42 -16.36 17.23
CA ARG A 296 22.05 -15.35 18.07
C ARG A 296 21.94 -15.70 19.54
N SER A 297 23.09 -15.76 20.21
CA SER A 297 23.17 -16.08 21.63
C SER A 297 22.76 -14.92 22.54
N ASP A 298 22.65 -13.69 22.02
CA ASP A 298 22.21 -12.50 22.76
C ASP A 298 20.69 -12.29 22.73
N TYR A 299 19.94 -13.16 22.05
CA TYR A 299 18.47 -13.13 22.01
C TYR A 299 17.87 -14.41 22.59
N GLU A 300 16.70 -14.28 23.19
CA GLU A 300 15.90 -15.38 23.73
C GLU A 300 14.48 -15.28 23.18
N LEU A 301 13.93 -16.41 22.74
CA LEU A 301 12.51 -16.53 22.39
C LEU A 301 11.70 -16.62 23.68
N PHE A 302 11.03 -15.54 24.07
CA PHE A 302 10.35 -15.46 25.38
C PHE A 302 8.83 -15.57 25.31
N PHE A 303 8.25 -15.53 24.11
CA PHE A 303 6.84 -15.83 23.87
C PHE A 303 6.66 -16.48 22.50
N ALA A 304 5.95 -17.60 22.45
CA ALA A 304 5.66 -18.36 21.24
C ALA A 304 4.25 -18.97 21.29
N GLU A 305 3.23 -18.14 21.13
CA GLU A 305 1.84 -18.61 21.16
C GLU A 305 0.98 -17.96 20.07
N ASP A 306 -0.02 -18.70 19.61
CA ASP A 306 -1.03 -18.22 18.65
C ASP A 306 -0.45 -17.70 17.32
N GLY A 307 0.74 -18.17 16.95
CA GLY A 307 1.46 -17.76 15.74
C GLY A 307 2.38 -16.54 15.94
N PHE A 308 2.34 -15.90 17.10
CA PHE A 308 3.31 -14.87 17.45
C PHE A 308 4.59 -15.47 18.01
N TYR A 309 5.70 -14.84 17.66
CA TYR A 309 7.02 -15.14 18.19
C TYR A 309 7.70 -13.83 18.57
N PHE A 310 8.05 -13.70 19.84
CA PHE A 310 8.73 -12.54 20.38
C PHE A 310 10.12 -12.96 20.87
N PHE A 311 11.14 -12.35 20.28
CA PHE A 311 12.50 -12.46 20.77
C PHE A 311 12.86 -11.18 21.50
N CYS A 312 13.52 -11.30 22.64
CA CYS A 312 14.08 -10.17 23.38
C CYS A 312 15.58 -10.36 23.49
N ARG A 313 16.31 -9.25 23.54
CA ARG A 313 17.70 -9.27 23.97
C ARG A 313 17.78 -9.76 25.43
N LYS A 314 18.77 -10.59 25.73
CA LYS A 314 19.02 -11.10 27.09
C LYS A 314 19.06 -9.97 28.12
N GLY A 315 18.47 -10.22 29.29
CA GLY A 315 18.37 -9.24 30.38
C GLY A 315 17.20 -8.27 30.26
N LEU A 316 16.50 -8.21 29.12
CA LEU A 316 15.31 -7.35 28.96
C LEU A 316 13.99 -8.04 29.30
N TRP A 317 13.97 -9.37 29.38
CA TRP A 317 12.75 -10.11 29.69
C TRP A 317 12.24 -9.85 31.11
N THR A 318 13.12 -9.56 32.08
CA THR A 318 12.73 -9.27 33.48
C THR A 318 11.83 -8.03 33.55
N GLU A 319 12.21 -6.96 32.85
CA GLU A 319 11.41 -5.74 32.76
C GLU A 319 10.01 -6.01 32.17
N VAL A 320 9.94 -6.85 31.14
CA VAL A 320 8.68 -7.23 30.49
C VAL A 320 7.84 -8.13 31.40
N TYR A 321 8.46 -9.06 32.10
CA TYR A 321 7.83 -9.99 33.04
C TYR A 321 7.21 -9.26 34.22
N GLU A 322 7.98 -8.43 34.93
CA GLU A 322 7.50 -7.67 36.09
C GLU A 322 6.34 -6.76 35.70
N ARG A 323 6.40 -6.17 34.50
CA ARG A 323 5.30 -5.36 33.99
C ARG A 323 4.07 -6.20 33.66
N ALA A 324 4.25 -7.41 33.13
CA ALA A 324 3.15 -8.33 32.85
C ALA A 324 2.48 -8.84 34.14
N GLU A 325 3.24 -9.20 35.18
CA GLU A 325 2.69 -9.59 36.47
C GLU A 325 1.91 -8.45 37.13
N ARG A 326 2.50 -7.25 37.14
CA ARG A 326 1.87 -6.06 37.70
C ARG A 326 0.56 -5.74 37.00
N LEU A 327 0.57 -5.65 35.66
CA LEU A 327 -0.64 -5.39 34.89
C LEU A 327 -1.66 -6.52 35.02
N GLY A 328 -1.24 -7.78 35.07
CA GLY A 328 -2.12 -8.92 35.31
C GLY A 328 -2.77 -8.92 36.69
N THR A 329 -2.13 -8.29 37.67
CA THR A 329 -2.67 -8.08 39.02
C THR A 329 -3.61 -6.88 39.06
N GLU A 330 -3.17 -5.73 38.54
CA GLU A 330 -3.91 -4.46 38.55
C GLU A 330 -5.18 -4.50 37.71
N THR A 331 -5.10 -5.05 36.49
CA THR A 331 -6.22 -5.04 35.54
C THR A 331 -7.11 -6.27 35.63
N GLY A 332 -6.61 -7.35 36.24
CA GLY A 332 -7.25 -8.67 36.20
C GLY A 332 -7.30 -9.30 34.80
N GLU A 333 -6.69 -8.68 33.78
CA GLU A 333 -6.74 -9.24 32.43
C GLU A 333 -5.86 -10.49 32.31
N ALA A 334 -6.51 -11.62 31.99
CA ALA A 334 -5.85 -12.92 31.84
C ALA A 334 -4.72 -12.94 30.81
N ILE A 335 -4.71 -12.02 29.84
CA ILE A 335 -3.69 -11.95 28.79
C ILE A 335 -2.30 -11.64 29.36
N TYR A 336 -2.21 -10.74 30.34
CA TYR A 336 -0.92 -10.37 30.94
C TYR A 336 -0.37 -11.51 31.81
N ARG A 337 -1.24 -12.17 32.58
CA ARG A 337 -0.86 -13.37 33.36
C ARG A 337 -0.36 -14.49 32.44
N ARG A 338 -1.09 -14.76 31.35
CA ARG A 338 -0.69 -15.74 30.34
C ARG A 338 0.67 -15.42 29.71
N ILE A 339 0.95 -14.14 29.42
CA ILE A 339 2.26 -13.72 28.90
C ILE A 339 3.35 -13.92 29.97
N ALA A 340 3.09 -13.53 31.23
CA ALA A 340 4.01 -13.75 32.34
C ALA A 340 4.33 -15.25 32.54
N ASP A 341 3.31 -16.11 32.51
CA ASP A 341 3.48 -17.57 32.62
C ASP A 341 4.27 -18.17 31.45
N SER A 342 4.09 -17.63 30.24
CA SER A 342 4.87 -18.02 29.06
C SER A 342 6.34 -17.65 29.24
N ILE A 343 6.63 -16.42 29.70
CA ILE A 343 7.98 -15.96 30.02
C ILE A 343 8.62 -16.83 31.09
N ARG A 344 7.91 -17.07 32.20
CA ARG A 344 8.40 -17.87 33.33
C ARG A 344 8.79 -19.28 32.89
N ARG A 345 7.98 -19.92 32.04
CA ARG A 345 8.30 -21.26 31.48
C ARG A 345 9.59 -21.24 30.67
N VAL A 346 9.76 -20.27 29.78
CA VAL A 346 10.99 -20.13 28.97
C VAL A 346 12.23 -19.93 29.85
N VAL A 347 12.12 -19.07 30.88
CA VAL A 347 13.23 -18.79 31.79
C VAL A 347 13.64 -20.05 32.54
N LEU A 348 12.67 -20.78 33.11
CA LEU A 348 12.92 -22.04 33.83
C LEU A 348 13.53 -23.12 32.92
N GLU A 349 13.08 -23.22 31.67
CA GLU A 349 13.68 -24.15 30.69
C GLU A 349 15.11 -23.75 30.31
N THR A 350 15.39 -22.46 30.25
CA THR A 350 16.72 -21.93 29.92
C THR A 350 17.70 -22.15 31.08
N GLU A 351 17.24 -21.97 32.32
CA GLU A 351 18.02 -22.24 33.53
C GLU A 351 18.35 -23.73 33.69
N LYS A 352 17.42 -24.64 33.38
CA LYS A 352 17.66 -26.10 33.42
C LYS A 352 18.69 -26.59 32.41
N ARG A 353 18.97 -25.82 31.35
CA ARG A 353 19.94 -26.17 30.30
C ARG A 353 21.34 -25.63 30.56
N LYS A 354 21.49 -24.75 31.56
CA LYS A 354 22.79 -24.30 32.08
C LYS A 354 23.24 -25.24 33.18
#